data_AF-A0AA51UMN4-F1
#
_entry.id   AF-A0AA51UMN4-F1
#
_cell.length_a   1.000
_cell.length_b   1.000
_cell.length_c   1.000
_cell.angle_alpha   90.00
_cell.angle_beta   90.00
_cell.angle_gamma   90.00
#
_symmetry.space_group_name_H-M   'P 1'
#
loop_
_entity.id
_entity.type
_entity.pdbx_description
1 polymer ?
#
loop_
_entity_poly.entity_id
_entity_poly.type
_entity_poly.pdbx_seq_one_letter_code
_entity_poly.pdbx_strand_id
1 'polypeptide(L)' 'MQPFIVEHLLGKDVIVYCGGIYTFRGNVKACSDGVLTLEITENRYSHISVDSIITIKYDEES' A
#
# COMPACT_ATOMS: atom_id res chain seq x y z
N MET A 1 -2.78 -0.82 11.94
CA MET A 1 -1.99 -1.23 10.76
C MET A 1 -0.99 -0.17 10.29
N GLN A 2 -1.30 1.13 10.39
CA GLN A 2 -0.38 2.21 9.98
C GLN A 2 1.05 2.11 10.58
N PRO A 3 1.28 1.92 11.90
CA PRO A 3 2.65 1.83 12.44
C PRO A 3 3.49 0.75 11.75
N PHE A 4 2.89 -0.42 11.52
CA PHE A 4 3.54 -1.52 10.80
C PHE A 4 3.92 -1.15 9.36
N ILE A 5 3.02 -0.49 8.63
CA ILE A 5 3.30 -0.03 7.24
C ILE A 5 4.47 0.94 7.23
N VAL A 6 4.49 1.91 8.15
CA VAL A 6 5.55 2.93 8.23
C VAL A 6 6.89 2.29 8.59
N GLU A 7 6.91 1.39 9.57
CA GLU A 7 8.14 0.78 10.07
C GLU A 7 8.75 -0.26 9.11
N HIS A 8 7.92 -0.98 8.37
CA HIS A 8 8.38 -2.16 7.61
C HIS A 8 8.23 -2.04 6.10
N LEU A 9 7.28 -1.25 5.60
CA LEU A 9 6.90 -1.26 4.19
C LEU A 9 7.24 0.02 3.44
N LEU A 10 7.66 1.09 4.12
CA LEU A 10 8.02 2.36 3.47
C LEU A 10 9.15 2.15 2.45
N GLY A 11 8.93 2.63 1.23
CA GLY A 11 9.84 2.46 0.08
C GLY A 11 9.84 1.07 -0.55
N LYS A 12 8.99 0.15 -0.08
CA LYS A 12 8.86 -1.22 -0.61
C LYS A 12 7.69 -1.32 -1.59
N ASP A 13 7.83 -2.22 -2.56
CA ASP A 13 6.74 -2.59 -3.43
C ASP A 13 5.84 -3.60 -2.73
N VAL A 14 4.53 -3.33 -2.79
CA VAL A 14 3.52 -4.12 -2.07
C VAL A 14 2.32 -4.38 -2.96
N ILE A 15 1.61 -5.45 -2.61
CA ILE A 15 0.26 -5.73 -3.09
C ILE A 15 -0.70 -5.53 -1.93
N VAL A 16 -1.68 -4.64 -2.14
CA VAL A 16 -2.71 -4.26 -1.17
C VAL A 16 -4.06 -4.76 -1.67
N TYR A 17 -4.75 -5.53 -0.84
CA TYR A 17 -6.09 -6.03 -1.09
C TYR A 17 -7.10 -5.35 -0.16
N CYS A 18 -8.13 -4.74 -0.75
CA CYS A 18 -9.18 -4.02 -0.01
C CYS A 18 -10.56 -4.69 -0.09
N GLY A 19 -10.63 -5.92 -0.59
CA GLY A 19 -11.90 -6.65 -0.78
C GLY A 19 -12.44 -6.60 -2.21
N GLY A 20 -13.23 -7.61 -2.57
CA GLY A 20 -13.83 -7.72 -3.90
C GLY A 20 -12.78 -7.82 -5.01
N ILE A 21 -12.92 -6.97 -6.03
CA ILE A 21 -11.99 -6.85 -7.17
C ILE A 21 -10.89 -5.80 -6.98
N TYR A 22 -10.81 -5.17 -5.80
CA TYR A 22 -9.89 -4.07 -5.55
C TYR A 22 -8.55 -4.56 -4.99
N THR A 23 -7.59 -4.69 -5.91
CA THR A 23 -6.19 -4.96 -5.61
C THR A 23 -5.33 -3.85 -6.20
N PHE A 24 -4.44 -3.29 -5.38
CA PHE A 24 -3.49 -2.25 -5.79
C PHE A 24 -2.07 -2.79 -5.64
N ARG A 25 -1.21 -2.49 -6.62
CA ARG A 25 0.21 -2.86 -6.61
C ARG A 25 1.02 -1.59 -6.82
N GLY A 26 2.01 -1.35 -5.97
CA GLY A 26 2.87 -0.18 -6.09
C GLY A 26 3.81 0.02 -4.91
N ASN A 27 4.65 1.05 -5.02
CA ASN A 27 5.64 1.40 -4.02
C ASN A 27 5.02 2.23 -2.89
N VAL A 28 5.27 1.88 -1.63
CA VAL A 28 4.78 2.66 -0.48
C VAL A 28 5.58 3.96 -0.36
N LYS A 29 4.95 5.10 -0.66
CA LYS A 29 5.60 6.43 -0.54
C LYS A 29 5.34 7.12 0.78
N ALA A 30 4.16 6.91 1.34
CA ALA A 30 3.79 7.49 2.63
C ALA A 30 2.65 6.69 3.27
N CYS A 31 2.57 6.73 4.59
CA CYS A 31 1.40 6.28 5.34
C CYS A 31 1.21 7.17 6.56
N SER A 32 0.17 7.99 6.57
CA SER A 32 -0.14 8.95 7.63
C SER A 32 -1.64 9.22 7.68
N ASP A 33 -2.14 9.64 8.84
CA ASP A 33 -3.55 10.03 9.03
C ASP A 33 -4.57 9.02 8.49
N GLY A 34 -4.28 7.73 8.61
CA GLY A 34 -5.16 6.65 8.16
C GLY A 34 -5.19 6.46 6.63
N VAL A 35 -4.25 7.07 5.89
CA VAL A 35 -4.15 6.95 4.43
C VAL A 35 -2.80 6.34 4.04
N LEU A 36 -2.83 5.30 3.20
CA LEU A 36 -1.69 4.74 2.50
C LEU A 36 -1.58 5.36 1.11
N THR A 37 -0.40 5.89 0.77
CA THR A 37 -0.08 6.38 -0.58
C THR A 37 0.84 5.40 -1.28
N LEU A 38 0.34 4.81 -2.36
CA LEU A 38 1.11 3.96 -3.26
C LEU A 38 1.44 4.72 -4.55
N GLU A 39 2.67 4.63 -5.02
CA GLU A 39 3.02 4.97 -6.40
C GLU A 39 2.82 3.74 -7.28
N ILE A 40 1.85 3.80 -8.19
CA ILE A 40 1.46 2.66 -9.06
C ILE A 40 2.29 2.65 -10.34
N THR A 41 2.60 3.83 -10.88
CA THR A 41 3.56 4.08 -11.96
C THR A 41 4.20 5.45 -11.71
N GLU A 42 5.26 5.80 -12.43
CA GLU A 42 5.95 7.09 -12.29
C GLU A 42 4.95 8.27 -12.23
N ASN A 43 4.98 9.02 -11.12
CA ASN A 43 4.10 10.16 -10.85
C ASN A 43 2.58 9.86 -10.84
N ARG A 44 2.18 8.59 -10.70
CA ARG A 44 0.76 8.18 -10.56
C ARG A 44 0.53 7.49 -9.23
N TYR A 45 -0.26 8.13 -8.38
CA TYR A 45 -0.50 7.70 -7.02
C TYR A 45 -1.92 7.17 -6.80
N SER A 46 -2.05 6.20 -5.91
CA SER A 46 -3.31 5.76 -5.32
C SER A 46 -3.30 6.07 -3.82
N HIS A 47 -4.42 6.56 -3.32
CA HIS A 47 -4.63 6.82 -1.90
C HIS A 47 -5.68 5.85 -1.37
N ILE A 48 -5.29 5.06 -0.37
CA ILE A 48 -6.07 3.93 0.14
C ILE A 48 -6.30 4.18 1.63
N SER A 49 -7.56 4.10 2.08
CA SER A 49 -7.84 4.15 3.52
C SER A 49 -7.24 2.91 4.19
N VAL A 50 -6.43 3.11 5.24
CA VAL A 50 -5.81 2.02 6.01
C VAL A 50 -6.89 1.10 6.60
N ASP A 51 -8.05 1.64 6.96
CA ASP A 51 -9.18 0.87 7.51
C ASP A 51 -9.86 -0.03 6.47
N SER A 52 -9.64 0.23 5.17
CA SER A 52 -10.18 -0.59 4.08
C SER A 52 -9.25 -1.74 3.67
N ILE A 53 -8.00 -1.75 4.16
CA ILE A 53 -7.02 -2.77 3.82
C ILE A 53 -7.36 -4.06 4.59
N ILE A 54 -7.55 -5.14 3.84
CA ILE A 54 -7.76 -6.49 4.39
C ILE A 54 -6.43 -7.22 4.49
N THR A 55 -5.62 -7.13 3.44
CA THR A 55 -4.29 -7.77 3.36
C THR A 55 -3.30 -6.84 2.69
N ILE A 56 -2.08 -6.80 3.21
CA ILE A 56 -0.92 -6.18 2.57
C ILE A 56 0.25 -7.17 2.61
N LYS A 57 0.94 -7.35 1.48
CA LYS A 57 2.11 -8.22 1.39
C LYS A 57 3.19 -7.57 0.54
N TYR A 58 4.43 -7.97 0.76
CA TYR A 58 5.51 -7.66 -0.17
C TYR A 58 5.16 -8.17 -1.56
N ASP A 59 5.49 -7.36 -2.54
CA ASP A 59 5.50 -7.75 -3.93
C ASP A 59 6.85 -8.42 -4.21
N GLU A 60 7.01 -9.65 -3.72
CA GLU A 60 8.19 -10.45 -3.99
C GLU A 60 8.18 -10.81 -5.49
N GLU A 61 9.14 -10.28 -6.25
CA GLU A 61 9.43 -10.79 -7.59
C GLU A 61 9.68 -12.30 -7.49
N SER A 62 8.90 -13.09 -8.23
CA SER A 62 9.20 -14.50 -8.49
C SER A 62 10.24 -14.62 -9.60
#